data_AF-A0A952MZ13-F1
#
_entry.id   AF-A0A952MZ13-F1
#
_cell.length_a   1.000
_cell.length_b   1.000
_cell.length_c   1.000
_cell.angle_alpha   90.00
_cell.angle_beta   90.00
_cell.angle_gamma   90.00
#
_symmetry.space_group_name_H-M   'P 1'
#
loop_
_entity.id
_entity.type
_entity.pdbx_description
1 polymer ?
#
loop_
_entity_poly.entity_id
_entity_poly.type
_entity_poly.pdbx_seq_one_letter_code
_entity_poly.pdbx_strand_id
1 'polypeptide(L)'
;MILKVFRGVWFISFLAVVANLMWIYAGLPEQVVIRELEVSSYAIDRDVLFYAWLAIVGIVNTMAFVFGKSSLSDEAFRTWFTGLIITINIFLIIGFSFIGLYNSTEKFDFGRVGVVLYFGLGLIGVWITSWPLIVLYRKFSS
;
A
#
# COMPACT_ATOMS: atom_id res chain seq x y z
N MET A 1 -8.20 -11.06 21.13
CA MET A 1 -9.42 -10.88 20.26
C MET A 1 -9.19 -9.86 19.15
N ILE A 2 -8.56 -8.73 19.46
CA ILE A 2 -8.25 -7.68 18.48
C ILE A 2 -7.40 -8.18 17.29
N LEU A 3 -6.44 -9.08 17.52
CA LEU A 3 -5.63 -9.66 16.45
C LEU A 3 -6.47 -10.41 15.40
N LYS A 4 -7.55 -11.08 15.80
CA LYS A 4 -8.44 -11.79 14.85
C LYS A 4 -9.17 -10.80 13.94
N VAL A 5 -9.62 -9.67 14.49
CA VAL A 5 -10.24 -8.58 13.71
C VAL A 5 -9.25 -8.01 12.72
N PHE A 6 -8.03 -7.68 13.16
CA PHE A 6 -6.97 -7.17 12.29
C PHE A 6 -6.62 -8.17 11.17
N ARG A 7 -6.57 -9.47 11.45
CA ARG A 7 -6.38 -10.49 10.40
C ARG A 7 -7.52 -10.52 9.39
N GLY A 8 -8.77 -10.39 9.85
CA GLY A 8 -9.92 -10.30 8.96
C GLY A 8 -9.86 -9.06 8.06
N VAL A 9 -9.59 -7.90 8.64
CA VAL A 9 -9.45 -6.63 7.88
C VAL A 9 -8.26 -6.69 6.93
N TRP A 10 -7.14 -7.28 7.35
CA TRP A 10 -5.98 -7.51 6.48
C TRP A 10 -6.37 -8.34 5.26
N PHE A 11 -7.04 -9.48 5.47
CA PHE A 11 -7.47 -10.33 4.36
C PHE A 11 -8.38 -9.57 3.38
N ILE A 12 -9.36 -8.81 3.90
CA ILE A 12 -10.24 -7.98 3.07
C ILE A 12 -9.44 -6.91 2.32
N SER A 13 -8.49 -6.24 2.98
CA SER A 13 -7.65 -5.21 2.34
C SER A 13 -6.78 -5.79 1.23
N PHE A 14 -6.26 -7.02 1.40
CA PHE A 14 -5.51 -7.72 0.38
C PHE A 14 -6.39 -8.06 -0.83
N LEU A 15 -7.59 -8.61 -0.61
CA LEU A 15 -8.54 -8.86 -1.70
C LEU A 15 -8.91 -7.56 -2.43
N ALA A 16 -9.12 -6.47 -1.70
CA ALA A 16 -9.41 -5.16 -2.28
C ALA A 16 -8.24 -4.64 -3.14
N VAL A 17 -6.99 -4.81 -2.70
CA VAL A 17 -5.79 -4.47 -3.49
C VAL A 17 -5.74 -5.29 -4.77
N VAL A 18 -5.95 -6.60 -4.68
CA VAL A 18 -5.91 -7.49 -5.86
C VAL A 18 -7.03 -7.13 -6.83
N ALA A 19 -8.25 -6.93 -6.34
CA ALA A 19 -9.38 -6.52 -7.17
C ALA A 19 -9.13 -5.17 -7.86
N ASN A 20 -8.60 -4.19 -7.13
CA ASN A 20 -8.22 -2.88 -7.67
C ASN A 20 -7.14 -3.01 -8.75
N LEU A 21 -6.12 -3.82 -8.49
CA LEU A 21 -5.02 -4.06 -9.42
C LEU A 21 -5.51 -4.68 -10.74
N MET A 22 -6.40 -5.67 -10.67
CA MET A 22 -7.02 -6.27 -11.86
C MET A 22 -7.92 -5.26 -12.60
N TRP A 23 -8.71 -4.49 -11.87
CA TRP A 23 -9.62 -3.48 -12.44
C TRP A 23 -8.85 -2.39 -13.20
N ILE A 24 -7.86 -1.79 -12.57
CA ILE A 24 -7.07 -0.72 -13.16
C ILE A 24 -6.24 -1.24 -14.33
N TYR A 25 -5.65 -2.43 -14.20
CA TYR A 25 -4.91 -3.07 -15.30
C TYR A 25 -5.77 -3.24 -16.56
N ALA A 26 -7.02 -3.68 -16.42
CA ALA A 26 -7.92 -3.85 -17.55
C ALA A 26 -8.22 -2.53 -18.28
N GLY A 27 -8.15 -1.39 -17.59
CA GLY A 27 -8.41 -0.06 -18.14
C GLY A 27 -7.18 0.69 -18.64
N LEU A 28 -5.97 0.21 -18.36
CA LEU A 28 -4.74 0.90 -18.75
C LEU A 28 -4.42 0.71 -20.25
N PRO A 29 -3.85 1.73 -20.94
CA PRO A 29 -3.31 1.60 -22.29
C PRO A 29 -2.07 0.69 -22.34
N GLU A 30 -1.63 0.27 -23.54
CA GLU A 30 -0.43 -0.58 -23.70
C GLU A 30 0.83 0.08 -23.11
N GLN A 31 0.99 1.38 -23.33
CA GLN A 31 2.08 2.20 -22.81
C GLN A 31 1.56 3.11 -21.70
N VAL A 32 2.13 2.98 -20.50
CA VAL A 32 1.78 3.76 -19.33
C VAL A 32 2.82 4.83 -19.08
N VAL A 33 2.43 6.10 -19.16
CA VAL A 33 3.26 7.25 -18.86
C VAL A 33 3.46 7.36 -17.35
N ILE A 34 4.73 7.36 -16.92
CA ILE A 34 5.14 7.54 -15.52
C ILE A 34 5.62 8.97 -15.29
N ARG A 35 6.24 9.58 -16.31
CA ARG A 35 6.82 10.90 -16.19
C ARG A 35 6.78 11.63 -17.52
N GLU A 36 6.29 12.85 -17.50
CA GLU A 36 6.47 13.81 -18.58
C GLU A 36 7.68 14.68 -18.25
N LEU A 37 8.72 14.62 -19.07
CA LEU A 37 9.80 15.61 -19.09
C LEU A 37 9.48 16.60 -20.22
N GLU A 38 9.95 17.84 -20.09
CA GLU A 38 9.68 18.94 -21.03
C GLU A 38 9.99 18.62 -22.51
N VAL A 39 10.81 17.60 -22.77
CA VAL A 39 11.22 17.17 -24.13
C VAL A 39 10.92 15.68 -24.42
N SER A 40 10.56 14.88 -23.41
CA SER A 40 10.28 13.44 -23.60
C SER A 40 9.37 12.86 -22.52
N SER A 41 8.45 11.97 -22.89
CA SER A 41 7.72 11.15 -21.92
C SER A 41 8.45 9.83 -21.69
N TYR A 42 8.57 9.44 -20.42
CA TYR A 42 9.00 8.09 -20.05
C TYR A 42 7.75 7.23 -19.84
N ALA A 43 7.54 6.30 -20.76
CA ALA A 43 6.47 5.32 -20.70
C ALA A 43 7.06 3.91 -20.51
N ILE A 44 6.29 3.05 -19.85
CA ILE A 44 6.62 1.63 -19.72
C ILE A 44 5.44 0.77 -20.17
N ASP A 45 5.71 -0.47 -20.54
CA ASP A 45 4.65 -1.43 -20.82
C ASP A 45 3.77 -1.64 -19.59
N ARG A 46 2.46 -1.61 -19.81
CA ARG A 46 1.45 -1.87 -18.77
C ARG A 46 1.70 -3.18 -18.03
N ASP A 47 2.12 -4.21 -18.75
CA ASP A 47 2.34 -5.54 -18.18
C ASP A 47 3.53 -5.50 -17.20
N VAL A 48 4.60 -4.77 -17.55
CA VAL A 48 5.75 -4.55 -16.66
C VAL A 48 5.31 -3.82 -15.39
N LEU A 49 4.52 -2.76 -15.53
CA LEU A 49 3.97 -2.04 -14.37
C LEU A 49 3.12 -2.95 -13.48
N PHE A 50 2.23 -3.73 -14.11
CA PHE A 50 1.32 -4.64 -13.42
C PHE A 50 2.08 -5.70 -12.62
N TYR A 51 3.04 -6.39 -13.24
CA TYR A 51 3.81 -7.44 -12.57
C TYR A 51 4.73 -6.87 -11.48
N ALA A 52 5.28 -5.67 -11.67
CA ALA A 52 6.03 -4.97 -10.63
C ALA A 52 5.14 -4.66 -9.42
N TRP A 53 3.92 -4.14 -9.65
CA TRP A 53 2.98 -3.84 -8.58
C TRP A 53 2.49 -5.11 -7.88
N LEU A 54 2.19 -6.17 -8.65
CA LEU A 54 1.80 -7.48 -8.12
C LEU A 54 2.89 -8.08 -7.24
N ALA A 55 4.16 -7.95 -7.64
CA ALA A 55 5.30 -8.40 -6.83
C ALA A 55 5.37 -7.65 -5.49
N ILE A 56 5.19 -6.32 -5.50
CA ILE A 56 5.15 -5.50 -4.28
C ILE A 56 4.01 -5.96 -3.36
N VAL A 57 2.80 -6.12 -3.90
CA VAL A 57 1.63 -6.61 -3.15
C VAL A 57 1.90 -7.99 -2.55
N GLY A 58 2.50 -8.89 -3.34
CA GLY A 58 2.87 -10.23 -2.90
C GLY A 58 3.85 -10.18 -1.72
N ILE A 59 4.96 -9.46 -1.86
CA ILE A 59 5.99 -9.33 -0.80
C ILE A 59 5.37 -8.77 0.48
N VAL A 60 4.63 -7.66 0.39
CA VAL A 60 4.01 -6.99 1.54
C VAL A 60 3.04 -7.94 2.27
N ASN A 61 2.19 -8.67 1.54
CA ASN A 61 1.19 -9.53 2.15
C ASN A 61 1.75 -10.87 2.62
N THR A 62 2.81 -11.39 1.99
CA THR A 62 3.55 -12.54 2.50
C THR A 62 4.18 -12.22 3.86
N MET A 63 4.70 -11.00 4.06
CA MET A 63 5.23 -10.60 5.38
C MET A 63 4.16 -10.69 6.47
N ALA A 64 2.93 -10.24 6.21
CA ALA A 64 1.82 -10.36 7.17
C ALA A 64 1.56 -11.82 7.59
N PHE A 65 1.62 -12.75 6.63
CA PHE A 65 1.44 -14.17 6.90
C PHE A 65 2.60 -14.75 7.73
N VAL A 66 3.84 -14.45 7.36
CA VAL A 66 5.05 -14.93 8.03
C VAL A 66 5.09 -14.44 9.48
N PHE A 67 4.94 -13.13 9.71
CA PHE A 67 4.95 -12.54 11.05
C PHE A 67 3.68 -12.88 11.85
N GLY A 68 2.55 -13.14 11.18
CA GLY A 68 1.34 -13.64 11.83
C GLY A 68 1.53 -15.02 12.46
N LYS A 69 2.35 -15.89 11.85
CA LYS A 69 2.66 -17.25 12.33
C LYS A 69 3.89 -17.34 13.23
N SER A 70 4.76 -16.34 13.23
CA SER A 70 5.99 -16.35 14.03
C SER A 70 5.71 -16.42 15.54
N SER A 71 6.13 -17.50 16.20
CA SER A 71 5.98 -17.69 17.66
C SER A 71 6.84 -16.74 18.50
N LEU A 72 7.84 -16.11 17.88
CA LEU A 72 8.80 -15.21 18.54
C LEU A 72 8.23 -13.81 18.85
N SER A 73 7.00 -13.52 18.42
CA SER A 73 6.40 -12.20 18.56
C SER A 73 5.17 -12.21 19.48
N ASP A 74 5.10 -11.22 20.38
CA ASP A 74 3.94 -10.93 21.22
C ASP A 74 2.71 -10.55 20.36
N GLU A 75 1.50 -10.86 20.84
CA GLU A 75 0.21 -10.49 20.23
C GLU A 75 0.13 -8.99 19.93
N ALA A 76 0.69 -8.13 20.80
CA ALA A 76 0.75 -6.69 20.59
C ALA A 76 1.52 -6.31 19.32
N PHE A 77 2.72 -6.88 19.14
CA PHE A 77 3.53 -6.63 17.94
C PHE A 77 2.83 -7.14 16.68
N ARG A 78 2.27 -8.36 16.73
CA ARG A 78 1.56 -8.93 15.58
C ARG A 78 0.36 -8.09 15.19
N THR A 79 -0.36 -7.54 16.16
CA THR A 79 -1.50 -6.65 15.90
C THR A 79 -1.04 -5.35 15.24
N TRP A 80 -0.01 -4.70 15.80
CA TRP A 80 0.58 -3.49 15.22
C TRP A 80 1.06 -3.72 13.79
N PHE A 81 1.81 -4.80 13.56
CA PHE A 81 2.38 -5.14 12.26
C PHE A 81 1.27 -5.44 11.24
N THR A 82 0.24 -6.20 11.63
CA THR A 82 -0.92 -6.45 10.76
C THR A 82 -1.61 -5.13 10.38
N GLY A 83 -1.72 -4.18 11.32
CA GLY A 83 -2.20 -2.83 11.07
C GLY A 83 -1.37 -2.07 10.04
N LEU A 84 -0.04 -2.15 10.16
CA LEU A 84 0.87 -1.53 9.18
C LEU A 84 0.63 -2.07 7.76
N ILE A 85 0.47 -3.40 7.62
CA ILE A 85 0.20 -4.02 6.32
C ILE A 85 -1.14 -3.56 5.75
N ILE A 86 -2.20 -3.45 6.56
CA ILE A 86 -3.49 -2.91 6.13
C ILE A 86 -3.32 -1.49 5.58
N THR A 87 -2.59 -0.63 6.30
CA THR A 87 -2.33 0.75 5.87
C THR A 87 -1.56 0.79 4.56
N ILE A 88 -0.54 -0.07 4.39
CA ILE A 88 0.20 -0.21 3.13
C ILE A 88 -0.71 -0.68 2.00
N ASN A 89 -1.57 -1.68 2.23
CA ASN A 89 -2.53 -2.15 1.23
C ASN A 89 -3.45 -1.01 0.75
N ILE A 90 -4.00 -0.22 1.68
CA ILE A 90 -4.82 0.96 1.33
C ILE A 90 -4.02 1.95 0.48
N PHE A 91 -2.77 2.22 0.86
CA PHE A 91 -1.90 3.10 0.08
C PHE A 91 -1.61 2.55 -1.31
N LEU A 92 -1.38 1.24 -1.46
CA LEU A 92 -1.16 0.60 -2.75
C LEU A 92 -2.38 0.71 -3.66
N ILE A 93 -3.60 0.61 -3.11
CA ILE A 93 -4.85 0.87 -3.85
C ILE A 93 -4.85 2.31 -4.37
N ILE A 94 -4.63 3.29 -3.49
CA ILE A 94 -4.65 4.72 -3.85
C ILE A 94 -3.58 5.01 -4.92
N GLY A 95 -2.36 4.51 -4.73
CA GLY A 95 -1.25 4.71 -5.65
C GLY A 95 -1.51 4.11 -7.03
N PHE A 96 -2.00 2.87 -7.10
CA PHE A 96 -2.28 2.23 -8.38
C PHE A 96 -3.48 2.85 -9.09
N SER A 97 -4.55 3.19 -8.35
CA SER A 97 -5.67 3.95 -8.89
C SER A 97 -5.25 5.31 -9.44
N PHE A 98 -4.32 6.01 -8.79
CA PHE A 98 -3.78 7.26 -9.32
C PHE A 98 -3.09 7.06 -10.67
N ILE A 99 -2.27 6.01 -10.81
CA ILE A 99 -1.62 5.71 -12.10
C ILE A 99 -2.67 5.43 -13.18
N GLY A 100 -3.72 4.69 -12.84
CA GLY A 100 -4.86 4.44 -13.72
C GLY A 100 -5.56 5.71 -14.17
N LEU A 101 -5.85 6.63 -13.24
CA LEU A 101 -6.49 7.91 -13.54
C LEU A 101 -5.59 8.83 -14.37
N TYR A 102 -4.29 8.86 -14.07
CA TYR A 102 -3.31 9.67 -14.82
C TYR A 102 -3.20 9.24 -16.28
N ASN A 103 -3.31 7.92 -16.52
CA ASN A 103 -3.22 7.34 -17.87
C ASN A 103 -4.60 7.10 -18.51
N SER A 104 -5.66 7.65 -17.91
CA SER A 104 -7.00 7.63 -18.49
C SER A 104 -7.10 8.63 -19.65
N THR A 105 -8.02 8.37 -20.58
CA THR A 105 -8.39 9.33 -21.63
C THR A 105 -9.22 10.50 -21.10
N GLU A 106 -9.66 10.43 -19.84
CA GLU A 106 -10.45 11.47 -19.18
C GLU A 106 -9.57 12.57 -18.55
N LYS A 107 -10.03 13.82 -18.64
CA LYS A 107 -9.34 14.97 -18.02
C LYS A 107 -9.72 15.08 -16.55
N PHE A 108 -8.82 14.67 -15.66
CA PHE A 108 -8.98 14.83 -14.22
C PHE A 108 -8.22 16.04 -13.68
N ASP A 109 -8.77 16.69 -12.65
CA ASP A 109 -8.05 17.69 -11.85
C ASP A 109 -7.22 16.99 -10.76
N PHE A 110 -5.91 16.99 -10.95
CA PHE A 110 -4.97 16.36 -10.02
C PHE A 110 -4.52 17.25 -8.86
N GLY A 111 -5.02 18.49 -8.76
CA GLY A 111 -4.58 19.48 -7.76
C GLY A 111 -4.74 19.01 -6.31
N ARG A 112 -5.63 18.06 -6.05
CA ARG A 112 -5.87 17.49 -4.70
C ARG A 112 -5.31 16.08 -4.52
N VAL A 113 -4.90 15.40 -5.59
CA VAL A 113 -4.45 14.00 -5.49
C VAL A 113 -3.11 13.89 -4.79
N GLY A 114 -2.23 14.87 -4.98
CA GLY A 114 -0.98 14.97 -4.23
C GLY A 114 -1.20 14.95 -2.72
N VAL A 115 -2.22 15.67 -2.22
CA VAL A 115 -2.53 15.71 -0.78
C VAL A 115 -2.89 14.32 -0.24
N VAL A 116 -3.70 13.55 -0.98
CA VAL A 116 -4.10 12.19 -0.58
C VAL A 116 -2.88 11.25 -0.53
N LEU A 117 -2.00 11.34 -1.54
CA LEU A 117 -0.78 10.54 -1.58
C LEU A 117 0.18 10.89 -0.43
N TYR A 118 0.42 12.17 -0.16
CA TYR A 118 1.26 12.59 0.97
C TYR A 118 0.66 12.21 2.32
N PHE A 119 -0.67 12.29 2.48
CA PHE A 119 -1.34 11.84 3.69
C PHE A 119 -1.18 10.33 3.89
N GLY A 120 -1.34 9.53 2.83
CA GLY A 120 -1.12 8.09 2.88
C GLY A 120 0.31 7.71 3.28
N LEU A 121 1.32 8.36 2.69
CA LEU A 121 2.72 8.17 3.07
C LEU A 121 2.99 8.61 4.51
N GLY A 122 2.43 9.75 4.93
CA GLY A 122 2.52 10.25 6.29
C GLY A 122 1.92 9.27 7.30
N LEU A 123 0.76 8.69 6.99
CA LEU A 123 0.11 7.69 7.82
C LEU A 123 0.97 6.43 7.97
N ILE A 124 1.59 5.95 6.89
CA ILE A 124 2.55 4.85 6.95
C ILE A 124 3.74 5.22 7.85
N GLY A 125 4.32 6.41 7.69
CA GLY A 125 5.43 6.89 8.51
C GLY A 125 5.09 6.97 10.00
N VAL A 126 3.92 7.52 10.34
CA VAL A 126 3.39 7.54 11.71
C VAL A 126 3.20 6.12 12.23
N TRP A 127 2.67 5.21 11.41
CA TRP A 127 2.44 3.83 11.82
C TRP A 127 3.75 3.08 12.09
N ILE A 128 4.76 3.23 11.23
CA ILE A 128 6.09 2.65 11.40
C ILE A 128 6.74 3.15 12.70
N THR A 129 6.65 4.45 12.96
CA THR A 129 7.27 5.08 14.14
C THR A 129 6.53 4.82 15.45
N SER A 130 5.22 4.51 15.39
CA SER A 130 4.42 4.26 16.59
C SER A 130 4.93 3.11 17.46
N TRP A 131 5.43 2.01 16.88
CA TRP A 131 5.90 0.87 17.67
C TRP A 131 7.20 1.14 18.43
N PRO A 132 8.28 1.66 17.81
CA PRO A 132 9.47 2.10 18.54
C PRO A 132 9.15 3.08 19.67
N LEU A 133 8.24 4.04 19.44
CA LEU A 133 7.82 5.01 20.45
C LEU A 133 7.09 4.33 21.64
N ILE A 134 6.18 3.39 21.36
CA ILE A 134 5.49 2.61 22.41
C ILE A 134 6.49 1.80 23.24
N VAL A 135 7.47 1.15 22.59
CA VAL A 135 8.50 0.37 23.28
C VAL A 135 9.38 1.25 24.17
N LEU A 136 9.83 2.40 23.66
CA LEU A 136 10.62 3.36 24.44
C LEU A 136 9.82 3.91 25.62
N TYR A 137 8.58 4.32 25.40
CA TYR A 137 7.71 4.84 26.47
C TYR A 137 7.54 3.82 27.61
N ARG A 138 7.26 2.55 27.29
CA ARG A 138 7.15 1.48 28.29
C ARG A 138 8.44 1.25 29.08
N LYS A 139 9.60 1.47 28.46
CA LYS A 139 10.90 1.34 29.11
C LYS A 139 11.20 2.49 30.09
N PHE A 140 10.71 3.71 29.81
CA PHE A 140 10.91 4.86 30.69
C PHE A 140 9.86 5.00 31.78
N SER A 141 8.66 4.44 31.59
CA SER A 141 7.59 4.45 32.59
C SER A 141 7.63 3.27 33.57
N SER A 142 8.58 2.35 33.40
CA SER A 142 8.81 1.19 34.27
C SER A 142 10.08 1.39 35.08
#